data_AF-A0A158QNP0-F1
#
_entry.id   AF-A0A158QNP0-F1
#
_cell.length_a   1.000
_cell.length_b   1.000
_cell.length_c   1.000
_cell.angle_alpha   90.00
_cell.angle_beta   90.00
_cell.angle_gamma   90.00
#
_symmetry.space_group_name_H-M   'P 1'
#
loop_
_entity.id
_entity.type
_entity.pdbx_description
1 polymer ?
#
loop_
_entity_poly.entity_id
_entity_poly.type
_entity_poly.pdbx_seq_one_letter_code
_entity_poly.pdbx_strand_id
1 'polypeptide(L)'
;MNTTELVKVCNARTQFYQCLGTSYYACMNLFNILDTSDPDFTNAFDYTRTFMGLEFMCNAGFEEVVSQWPCLYGIQTTRAYQDCMNKFTYNVAPSNFCSMVDETGKCLNDAYLNACADNGAGWYGCENFRFTFDQTCWGLRCNVAQN
;
A
#
# COMPACT_ATOMS: atom_id res chain seq x y z
N MET A 1 8.06 13.71 -8.60
CA MET A 1 7.53 13.07 -9.80
C MET A 1 6.55 14.04 -10.45
N ASN A 2 6.62 14.25 -11.75
CA ASN A 2 5.60 14.99 -12.48
C ASN A 2 4.61 14.00 -13.13
N THR A 3 3.47 14.48 -13.61
CA THR A 3 2.43 13.63 -14.22
C THR A 3 2.96 12.80 -15.39
N THR A 4 3.88 13.35 -16.19
CA THR A 4 4.51 12.63 -17.32
C THR A 4 5.31 11.42 -16.86
N GLU A 5 6.12 11.56 -15.82
CA GLU A 5 6.89 10.45 -15.26
C GLU A 5 5.98 9.42 -14.59
N LEU A 6 4.93 9.86 -13.89
CA LEU A 6 3.92 8.95 -13.31
C LEU A 6 3.24 8.10 -14.41
N VAL A 7 2.82 8.73 -15.50
CA VAL A 7 2.18 8.02 -16.63
C VAL A 7 3.12 6.98 -17.24
N LYS A 8 4.43 7.27 -17.34
CA LYS A 8 5.42 6.27 -17.80
C LYS A 8 5.50 5.08 -16.86
N VAL A 9 5.55 5.31 -15.55
CA VAL A 9 5.57 4.25 -14.55
C VAL A 9 4.28 3.43 -14.61
N CYS A 10 3.12 4.06 -14.73
CA CYS A 10 1.84 3.36 -14.81
C CYS A 10 1.67 2.59 -16.13
N ASN A 11 2.23 3.07 -17.23
CA ASN A 11 2.31 2.33 -18.47
C ASN A 11 3.22 1.08 -18.34
N ALA A 12 4.39 1.22 -17.71
CA ALA A 12 5.28 0.09 -17.45
C ALA A 12 4.61 -0.96 -16.54
N ARG A 13 3.89 -0.51 -15.50
CA ARG A 13 3.09 -1.39 -14.64
C ARG A 13 1.98 -2.10 -15.40
N THR A 14 1.33 -1.43 -16.36
CA THR A 14 0.32 -2.04 -17.24
C THR A 14 0.94 -3.12 -18.14
N GLN A 15 2.10 -2.87 -18.73
CA GLN A 15 2.83 -3.87 -19.52
C GLN A 15 3.25 -5.07 -18.67
N PHE A 16 3.71 -4.83 -17.44
CA PHE A 16 4.06 -5.88 -16.49
C PHE A 16 2.85 -6.75 -16.13
N TYR A 17 1.70 -6.13 -15.85
CA TYR A 17 0.43 -6.82 -15.63
C TYR A 17 0.02 -7.66 -16.84
N GLN A 18 0.07 -7.09 -18.04
CA GLN A 18 -0.28 -7.79 -19.29
C GLN A 18 0.65 -8.98 -19.58
N CYS A 19 1.94 -8.85 -19.26
CA CYS A 19 2.92 -9.92 -19.43
C CYS A 19 2.62 -11.12 -18.52
N LEU A 20 2.27 -10.87 -17.25
CA LEU A 20 1.93 -11.92 -16.28
C LEU A 20 0.50 -12.47 -16.48
N GLY A 21 -0.40 -11.65 -17.01
CA GLY A 21 -1.80 -12.02 -17.27
C GLY A 21 -2.50 -12.54 -16.02
N THR A 22 -3.10 -13.72 -16.14
CA THR A 22 -3.85 -14.37 -15.03
C THR A 22 -2.97 -14.72 -13.83
N SER A 23 -1.65 -14.80 -14.01
CA SER A 23 -0.71 -15.11 -12.93
C SER A 23 -0.38 -13.90 -12.06
N TYR A 24 -0.72 -12.67 -12.50
CA TYR A 24 -0.30 -11.44 -11.83
C TYR A 24 -0.63 -11.43 -10.33
N TYR A 25 -1.90 -11.58 -9.98
CA TYR A 25 -2.32 -11.54 -8.57
C TYR A 25 -1.77 -12.70 -7.75
N ALA A 26 -1.55 -13.87 -8.36
CA ALA A 26 -0.93 -14.98 -7.66
C ALA A 26 0.56 -14.69 -7.36
N CYS A 27 1.28 -14.07 -8.29
CA CYS A 27 2.68 -13.68 -8.12
C CYS A 27 2.85 -12.51 -7.13
N MET A 28 1.87 -11.62 -7.02
CA MET A 28 1.89 -10.47 -6.11
C MET A 28 1.14 -10.74 -4.79
N ASN A 29 0.89 -12.00 -4.43
CA ASN A 29 0.22 -12.37 -3.20
C ASN A 29 1.23 -12.77 -2.13
N LEU A 30 1.18 -12.10 -0.97
CA LEU A 30 2.11 -12.36 0.13
C LEU A 30 2.10 -13.83 0.57
N PHE A 31 0.93 -14.45 0.70
CA PHE A 31 0.82 -15.82 1.18
C PHE A 31 1.35 -16.84 0.18
N ASN A 32 1.20 -16.60 -1.12
CA ASN A 32 1.80 -17.45 -2.14
C ASN A 32 3.33 -17.38 -2.11
N ILE A 33 3.91 -16.22 -1.80
CA ILE A 33 5.36 -16.06 -1.67
C ILE A 33 5.84 -16.73 -0.37
N LEU A 34 5.08 -16.60 0.72
CA LEU A 34 5.38 -17.22 2.01
C LEU A 34 5.23 -18.75 2.00
N ASP A 35 4.55 -19.33 1.02
CA ASP A 35 4.40 -20.79 0.83
C ASP A 35 5.61 -21.42 0.10
N THR A 36 6.71 -20.69 -0.05
CA THR A 36 7.98 -21.19 -0.61
C THR A 36 8.92 -21.73 0.48
N SER A 37 10.00 -22.43 0.11
CA SER A 37 10.79 -23.24 1.05
C SER A 37 11.57 -22.48 2.13
N ASP A 38 11.78 -21.17 2.01
CA ASP A 38 12.44 -20.32 3.02
C ASP A 38 12.19 -18.82 2.77
N PRO A 39 10.98 -18.30 3.04
CA PRO A 39 10.66 -16.91 2.74
C PRO A 39 10.91 -16.03 3.96
N ASP A 40 11.81 -15.05 3.80
CA ASP A 40 11.90 -13.94 4.74
C ASP A 40 10.64 -13.07 4.66
N PHE A 41 9.90 -12.96 5.77
CA PHE A 41 8.63 -12.22 5.81
C PHE A 41 8.81 -10.76 5.36
N THR A 42 9.90 -10.11 5.78
CA THR A 42 10.16 -8.70 5.46
C THR A 42 10.32 -8.53 3.95
N ASN A 43 11.13 -9.36 3.30
CA ASN A 43 11.35 -9.34 1.85
C ASN A 43 10.07 -9.68 1.08
N ALA A 44 9.32 -10.71 1.51
CA ALA A 44 8.06 -11.08 0.88
C ALA A 44 7.01 -9.97 0.99
N PHE A 45 6.93 -9.33 2.16
CA PHE A 45 6.05 -8.20 2.40
C PHE A 45 6.47 -6.97 1.60
N ASP A 46 7.76 -6.63 1.57
CA ASP A 46 8.30 -5.51 0.80
C ASP A 46 8.05 -5.69 -0.71
N TYR A 47 8.24 -6.90 -1.22
CA TYR A 47 7.90 -7.24 -2.59
C TYR A 47 6.41 -6.99 -2.87
N THR A 48 5.54 -7.61 -2.08
CA THR A 48 4.07 -7.56 -2.26
C THR A 48 3.57 -6.12 -2.19
N ARG A 49 3.95 -5.37 -1.14
CA ARG A 49 3.51 -3.98 -0.95
C ARG A 49 4.04 -3.04 -2.03
N THR A 50 5.21 -3.32 -2.60
CA THR A 50 5.78 -2.49 -3.68
C THR A 50 4.92 -2.59 -4.93
N PHE A 51 4.63 -3.82 -5.39
CA PHE A 51 3.86 -4.01 -6.62
C PHE A 51 2.38 -3.69 -6.44
N MET A 52 1.78 -4.08 -5.32
CA MET A 52 0.38 -3.77 -5.02
C MET A 52 0.19 -2.28 -4.69
N GLY A 53 1.16 -1.65 -4.04
CA GLY A 53 1.16 -0.21 -3.84
C GLY A 53 1.25 0.55 -5.17
N LEU A 54 2.05 0.05 -6.13
CA LEU A 54 2.13 0.61 -7.48
C LEU A 54 0.83 0.37 -8.28
N GLU A 55 0.21 -0.81 -8.16
CA GLU A 55 -1.11 -1.12 -8.71
C GLU A 55 -2.14 -0.10 -8.24
N PHE A 56 -2.19 0.18 -6.92
CA PHE A 56 -3.09 1.17 -6.35
C PHE A 56 -2.79 2.58 -6.87
N MET A 57 -1.53 3.00 -6.81
CA MET A 57 -1.05 4.32 -7.24
C MET A 57 -1.45 4.64 -8.69
N CYS A 58 -1.41 3.63 -9.56
CA CYS A 58 -1.74 3.79 -10.97
C CYS A 58 -3.22 3.61 -11.31
N ASN A 59 -4.07 3.29 -10.32
CA ASN A 59 -5.51 3.14 -10.47
C ASN A 59 -6.25 4.06 -9.49
N ALA A 60 -6.82 3.50 -8.41
CA ALA A 60 -7.66 4.22 -7.47
C ALA A 60 -6.94 5.37 -6.76
N GLY A 61 -5.62 5.24 -6.53
CA GLY A 61 -4.81 6.29 -5.91
C GLY A 61 -4.28 7.34 -6.90
N PHE A 62 -4.55 7.21 -8.20
CA PHE A 62 -3.93 8.04 -9.23
C PHE A 62 -4.25 9.53 -9.05
N GLU A 63 -5.51 9.85 -8.71
CA GLU A 63 -5.96 11.23 -8.51
C GLU A 63 -5.15 11.93 -7.40
N GLU A 64 -4.97 11.25 -6.26
CA GLU A 64 -4.20 11.77 -5.12
C GLU A 64 -2.73 11.96 -5.46
N VAL A 65 -2.17 11.04 -6.24
CA VAL A 65 -0.77 11.10 -6.65
C VAL A 65 -0.56 12.27 -7.60
N VAL A 66 -1.45 12.52 -8.57
CA VAL A 66 -1.29 13.66 -9.48
C VAL A 66 -1.57 15.00 -8.82
N SER A 67 -2.46 15.05 -7.83
CA SER A 67 -2.85 16.30 -7.16
C SER A 67 -1.82 16.75 -6.12
N GLN A 68 -1.22 15.81 -5.38
CA GLN A 68 -0.41 16.14 -4.20
C GLN A 68 0.86 15.31 -4.02
N TRP A 69 1.45 14.78 -5.11
CA TRP A 69 2.73 14.06 -5.04
C TRP A 69 3.82 14.70 -4.17
N PRO A 70 4.07 16.03 -4.24
CA PRO A 70 5.13 16.66 -3.44
C PRO A 70 4.96 16.45 -1.94
N CYS A 71 3.73 16.28 -1.45
CA CYS A 71 3.51 15.89 -0.06
C CYS A 71 3.70 14.38 0.14
N LEU A 72 3.08 13.55 -0.71
CA LEU A 72 3.02 12.10 -0.53
C LEU A 72 4.39 11.39 -0.56
N TYR A 73 5.34 11.88 -1.37
CA TYR A 73 6.58 11.15 -1.67
C TYR A 73 7.60 11.07 -0.52
N GLY A 74 7.44 11.90 0.51
CA GLY A 74 8.35 11.97 1.66
C GLY A 74 7.81 11.30 2.92
N ILE A 75 6.52 10.96 2.94
CA ILE A 75 5.83 10.51 4.16
C ILE A 75 6.43 9.20 4.66
N GLN A 76 6.89 8.35 3.76
CA GLN A 76 7.50 7.07 4.08
C GLN A 76 8.82 7.22 4.87
N THR A 77 9.47 8.39 4.82
CA THR A 77 10.67 8.69 5.62
C THR A 77 10.35 9.32 6.99
N THR A 78 9.09 9.66 7.24
CA THR A 78 8.69 10.28 8.51
C THR A 78 8.63 9.24 9.62
N ARG A 79 8.86 9.70 10.85
CA ARG A 79 8.73 8.84 12.04
C ARG A 79 7.32 8.28 12.21
N ALA A 80 6.29 9.09 11.93
CA ALA A 80 4.89 8.66 12.04
C ALA A 80 4.60 7.44 11.15
N TYR A 81 5.03 7.47 9.88
CA TYR A 81 4.93 6.33 8.98
C TYR A 81 5.72 5.12 9.47
N GLN A 82 6.99 5.33 9.85
CA GLN A 82 7.87 4.26 10.30
C GLN A 82 7.34 3.58 11.56
N ASP A 83 6.77 4.33 12.50
CA ASP A 83 6.15 3.78 13.70
C ASP A 83 4.93 2.90 13.35
N CYS A 84 4.08 3.31 12.40
CA CYS A 84 2.97 2.48 11.90
C CYS A 84 3.46 1.16 11.29
N MET A 85 4.48 1.23 10.43
CA MET A 85 5.03 0.06 9.73
C MET A 85 5.77 -0.88 10.69
N ASN A 86 6.55 -0.34 11.62
CA ASN A 86 7.23 -1.12 12.65
C ASN A 86 6.23 -1.83 13.56
N LYS A 87 5.13 -1.16 13.95
CA LYS A 87 4.07 -1.79 14.73
C LYS A 87 3.48 -2.99 13.99
N PHE A 88 3.25 -2.88 12.68
CA PHE A 88 2.80 -4.00 11.86
C PHE A 88 3.82 -5.14 11.87
N THR A 89 5.05 -4.87 11.43
CA THR A 89 6.10 -5.88 11.25
C THR A 89 6.42 -6.64 12.55
N TYR A 90 6.40 -5.99 13.71
CA TYR A 90 6.74 -6.63 14.98
C TYR A 90 5.58 -7.36 15.67
N ASN A 91 4.32 -7.04 15.34
CA ASN A 91 3.16 -7.58 16.07
C ASN A 91 2.21 -8.39 15.19
N VAL A 92 2.42 -8.43 13.87
CA VAL A 92 1.61 -9.23 12.97
C VAL A 92 1.85 -10.71 13.21
N ALA A 93 0.75 -11.45 13.36
CA ALA A 93 0.71 -12.88 13.53
C ALA A 93 -0.52 -13.45 12.79
N PRO A 94 -0.55 -14.76 12.49
CA PRO A 94 -1.71 -15.36 11.81
C PRO A 94 -3.05 -15.12 12.54
N SER A 95 -3.04 -15.07 13.87
CA SER A 95 -4.25 -14.91 14.68
C SER A 95 -4.83 -13.49 14.69
N ASN A 96 -4.03 -12.45 14.40
CA ASN A 96 -4.45 -11.06 14.43
C ASN A 96 -4.26 -10.34 13.08
N PHE A 97 -3.89 -11.07 12.02
CA PHE A 97 -3.42 -10.50 10.75
C PHE A 97 -4.32 -9.38 10.22
N CYS A 98 -5.61 -9.64 10.00
CA CYS A 98 -6.52 -8.63 9.45
C CYS A 98 -6.84 -7.49 10.42
N SER A 99 -6.78 -7.74 11.73
CA SER A 99 -6.89 -6.67 12.74
C SER A 99 -5.68 -5.73 12.66
N MET A 100 -4.47 -6.31 12.52
CA MET A 100 -3.24 -5.53 12.34
C MET A 100 -3.25 -4.76 11.02
N VAL A 101 -3.79 -5.34 9.94
CA VAL A 101 -3.96 -4.62 8.67
C VAL A 101 -4.87 -3.40 8.84
N ASP A 102 -6.01 -3.56 9.52
CA ASP A 102 -6.94 -2.45 9.80
C ASP A 102 -6.32 -1.37 10.69
N GLU A 103 -5.67 -1.76 11.77
CA GLU A 103 -4.97 -0.84 12.68
C GLU A 103 -3.85 -0.07 11.98
N THR A 104 -3.04 -0.74 11.17
CA THR A 104 -1.96 -0.09 10.43
C THR A 104 -2.52 0.81 9.33
N GLY A 105 -3.60 0.42 8.65
CA GLY A 105 -4.30 1.29 7.71
C GLY A 105 -4.78 2.58 8.36
N LYS A 106 -5.41 2.52 9.55
CA LYS A 106 -5.82 3.69 10.32
C LYS A 106 -4.63 4.56 10.76
N CYS A 107 -3.55 3.94 11.24
CA CYS A 107 -2.33 4.65 11.61
C CYS A 107 -1.73 5.41 10.41
N LEU A 108 -1.72 4.78 9.23
CA LEU A 108 -1.25 5.42 8.00
C LEU A 108 -2.22 6.49 7.50
N ASN A 109 -3.52 6.38 7.75
CA ASN A 109 -4.47 7.46 7.51
C ASN A 109 -4.05 8.71 8.29
N ASP A 110 -3.86 8.58 9.60
CA ASP A 110 -3.45 9.70 10.45
C ASP A 110 -2.08 10.25 10.06
N ALA A 111 -1.11 9.38 9.72
CA ALA A 111 0.22 9.81 9.32
C ALA A 111 0.19 10.66 8.05
N TYR A 112 -0.58 10.26 7.04
CA TYR A 112 -0.69 11.00 5.78
C TYR A 112 -1.57 12.25 5.91
N LEU A 113 -2.71 12.14 6.62
CA LEU A 113 -3.59 13.26 6.91
C LEU A 113 -2.84 14.39 7.61
N ASN A 114 -2.09 14.08 8.67
CA ASN A 114 -1.35 15.09 9.44
C ASN A 114 -0.16 15.67 8.66
N ALA A 115 0.48 14.87 7.79
CA ALA A 115 1.61 15.34 6.99
C ALA A 115 1.18 16.30 5.87
N CYS A 116 0.05 16.04 5.22
CA CYS A 116 -0.45 16.84 4.09
C CYS A 116 -1.54 17.83 4.47
N ALA A 117 -2.10 17.74 5.67
CA ALA A 117 -3.30 18.46 6.10
C ALA A 117 -4.47 18.28 5.11
N ASP A 118 -4.62 17.06 4.57
CA ASP A 118 -5.56 16.73 3.51
C ASP A 118 -6.20 15.35 3.73
N ASN A 119 -7.54 15.28 3.65
CA ASN A 119 -8.30 14.06 3.89
C ASN A 119 -8.10 13.00 2.79
N GLY A 120 -7.83 13.43 1.56
CA GLY A 120 -7.48 12.55 0.44
C GLY A 120 -6.12 11.89 0.65
N ALA A 121 -5.14 12.61 1.20
CA ALA A 121 -3.86 12.04 1.59
C ALA A 121 -4.01 10.95 2.66
N GLY A 122 -4.83 11.20 3.69
CA GLY A 122 -5.13 10.19 4.71
C GLY A 122 -5.77 8.94 4.12
N TRP A 123 -6.79 9.11 3.28
CA TRP A 123 -7.40 8.00 2.55
C TRP A 123 -6.39 7.23 1.70
N TYR A 124 -5.55 7.95 0.94
CA TYR A 124 -4.48 7.38 0.11
C TYR A 124 -3.52 6.52 0.94
N GLY A 125 -3.03 7.03 2.07
CA GLY A 125 -2.08 6.32 2.93
C GLY A 125 -2.64 5.00 3.46
N CYS A 126 -3.92 5.01 3.86
CA CYS A 126 -4.61 3.83 4.32
C CYS A 126 -4.86 2.83 3.18
N GLU A 127 -5.43 3.28 2.05
CA GLU A 127 -5.78 2.39 0.94
C GLU A 127 -4.54 1.79 0.28
N ASN A 128 -3.46 2.56 0.12
CA ASN A 128 -2.22 2.05 -0.46
C ASN A 128 -1.66 0.85 0.32
N PHE A 129 -1.78 0.87 1.64
CA PHE A 129 -1.39 -0.26 2.48
C PHE A 129 -2.43 -1.38 2.45
N ARG A 130 -3.71 -1.07 2.71
CA ARG A 130 -4.81 -2.04 2.76
C ARG A 130 -4.95 -2.83 1.45
N PHE A 131 -4.75 -2.18 0.31
CA PHE A 131 -4.88 -2.78 -1.02
C PHE A 131 -3.93 -3.97 -1.23
N THR A 132 -2.78 -3.98 -0.55
CA THR A 132 -1.84 -5.11 -0.52
C THR A 132 -2.50 -6.40 -0.02
N PHE A 133 -3.55 -6.29 0.79
CA PHE A 133 -4.19 -7.40 1.48
C PHE A 133 -5.67 -7.57 1.12
N ASP A 134 -6.16 -6.92 0.06
CA ASP A 134 -7.59 -6.91 -0.30
C ASP A 134 -8.13 -8.34 -0.58
N GLN A 135 -7.27 -9.22 -1.10
CA GLN A 135 -7.63 -10.62 -1.36
C GLN A 135 -7.62 -11.51 -0.11
N THR A 136 -7.02 -11.06 0.99
CA THR A 136 -6.92 -11.82 2.25
C THR A 136 -7.87 -11.28 3.31
N CYS A 137 -7.92 -9.97 3.47
CA CYS A 137 -8.66 -9.29 4.53
C CYS A 137 -9.89 -8.58 3.96
N TRP A 138 -10.95 -9.36 3.75
CA TRP A 138 -12.15 -8.88 3.09
C TRP A 138 -12.96 -7.95 4.01
N GLY A 139 -13.54 -6.91 3.42
CA GLY A 139 -14.44 -5.99 4.11
C GLY A 139 -13.75 -4.83 4.87
N LEU A 140 -12.42 -4.78 4.90
CA LEU A 140 -11.71 -3.60 5.41
C LEU A 140 -11.93 -2.39 4.49
N ARG A 141 -12.04 -1.21 5.09
CA ARG A 141 -12.31 0.05 4.39
C ARG A 141 -11.50 1.18 5.00
N CYS A 142 -10.87 1.98 4.15
CA CYS A 142 -10.31 3.25 4.56
C CYS A 142 -11.33 4.34 4.29
N ASN A 143 -11.84 4.94 5.35
CA ASN A 143 -12.74 6.07 5.22
C ASN A 143 -11.92 7.35 5.05
N VAL A 144 -12.42 8.26 4.21
CA VAL A 144 -11.98 9.65 4.23
C VAL A 144 -12.38 10.22 5.59
N ALA A 145 -11.45 10.86 6.30
CA ALA A 145 -11.78 11.52 7.56
C ALA A 145 -12.91 12.52 7.31
N GLN A 146 -14.04 12.35 8.02
CA GLN A 146 -15.13 13.31 7.98
C GLN A 146 -14.80 14.40 9.00
N ASN A 147 -14.65 15.64 8.54
CA ASN A 147 -14.42 16.82 9.37
C ASN A 147 -15.45 16.96 10.49
#